data_AF-A0A178X9G4-F1
#
_entry.id   AF-A0A178X9G4-F1
#
_cell.length_a   1.000
_cell.length_b   1.000
_cell.length_c   1.000
_cell.angle_alpha   90.00
_cell.angle_beta   90.00
_cell.angle_gamma   90.00
#
_symmetry.space_group_name_H-M   'P 1'
#
loop_
_entity.id
_entity.type
_entity.pdbx_description
1 polymer ?
#
loop_
_entity_poly.entity_id
_entity_poly.type
_entity_poly.pdbx_seq_one_letter_code
_entity_poly.pdbx_strand_id
1 'polypeptide(L)'
;MWAVALRTLRDPEEAADALQEAFISAFRAAGKFRAESQVTTWLHRIVVNACLDRIRRKQARPTVPLPETGEYNEPAAPGDSMAEKETSLLVRKALDELPEDQRAPILLVDVEGYSVAETAKMLGIAEGTVKSRCARGRGKLAKVLGHLRNPDGGGDVPTNESKRKHATSEESRSAGRAQRSPGNGEGR
;
A
#
# COMPACT_ATOMS: atom_id res chain seq x y z
N MET A 1 1.17 -7.05 -9.86
CA MET A 1 2.24 -8.04 -9.61
C MET A 1 3.61 -7.56 -10.09
N TRP A 2 3.90 -7.45 -11.39
CA TRP A 2 5.20 -6.97 -11.89
C TRP A 2 5.55 -5.55 -11.42
N ALA A 3 4.64 -4.59 -11.61
CA ALA A 3 4.83 -3.21 -11.14
C ALA A 3 5.15 -3.14 -9.64
N VAL A 4 4.45 -3.93 -8.82
CA VAL A 4 4.70 -4.03 -7.37
C VAL A 4 6.10 -4.57 -7.08
N ALA A 5 6.53 -5.63 -7.77
CA ALA A 5 7.87 -6.19 -7.59
C ALA A 5 8.96 -5.19 -7.99
N LEU A 6 8.79 -4.51 -9.14
CA LEU A 6 9.73 -3.51 -9.64
C LEU A 6 9.85 -2.31 -8.70
N ARG A 7 8.72 -1.78 -8.21
CA ARG A 7 8.68 -0.67 -7.23
C ARG A 7 9.23 -1.08 -5.86
N THR A 8 9.20 -2.38 -5.53
CA THR A 8 9.75 -2.89 -4.26
C THR A 8 11.28 -3.08 -4.35
N LEU A 9 11.77 -3.72 -5.41
CA LEU A 9 13.18 -4.14 -5.55
C LEU A 9 14.08 -3.12 -6.25
N ARG A 10 13.53 -2.31 -7.16
CA ARG A 10 14.26 -1.30 -7.98
C ARG A 10 15.30 -1.90 -8.93
N ASP A 11 15.19 -3.19 -9.19
CA ASP A 11 16.10 -3.97 -10.01
C ASP A 11 15.23 -4.95 -10.83
N PRO A 12 15.21 -4.85 -12.16
CA PRO A 12 14.35 -5.69 -12.99
C PRO A 12 14.69 -7.18 -12.92
N GLU A 13 15.98 -7.54 -12.82
CA GLU A 13 16.39 -8.93 -12.75
C GLU A 13 15.96 -9.54 -11.42
N GLU A 14 16.23 -8.83 -10.33
CA GLU A 14 15.80 -9.24 -9.00
C GLU A 14 14.27 -9.30 -8.91
N ALA A 15 13.56 -8.36 -9.55
CA ALA A 15 12.10 -8.35 -9.61
C ALA A 15 11.55 -9.53 -10.42
N ALA A 16 12.20 -9.89 -11.54
CA ALA A 16 11.81 -11.02 -12.37
C ALA A 16 11.97 -12.32 -11.59
N ASP A 17 13.10 -12.49 -10.93
CA ASP A 17 13.36 -13.65 -10.10
C ASP A 17 12.39 -13.76 -8.92
N ALA A 18 12.17 -12.66 -8.19
CA ALA A 18 11.24 -12.64 -7.06
C ALA A 18 9.81 -12.95 -7.51
N LEU A 19 9.40 -12.44 -8.66
CA LEU A 19 8.08 -12.70 -9.23
C LEU A 19 7.93 -14.16 -9.67
N GLN A 20 8.97 -14.75 -10.26
CA GLN A 20 8.98 -16.18 -10.61
C GLN A 20 8.87 -17.05 -9.34
N GLU A 21 9.70 -16.79 -8.33
CA GLU A 21 9.67 -17.49 -7.04
C GLU A 21 8.28 -17.37 -6.38
N ALA A 22 7.69 -16.18 -6.43
CA ALA A 22 6.34 -15.92 -5.93
C ALA A 22 5.27 -16.74 -6.67
N PHE A 23 5.30 -16.79 -8.01
CA PHE A 23 4.30 -17.55 -8.77
C PHE A 23 4.43 -19.07 -8.58
N ILE A 24 5.66 -19.58 -8.45
CA ILE A 24 5.88 -21.00 -8.11
C ILE A 24 5.31 -21.31 -6.71
N SER A 25 5.56 -20.43 -5.74
CA SER A 25 4.99 -20.54 -4.39
C SER A 25 3.47 -20.49 -4.40
N ALA A 26 2.89 -19.55 -5.16
CA ALA A 26 1.45 -19.42 -5.34
C ALA A 26 0.83 -20.67 -5.96
N PHE A 27 1.42 -21.21 -7.04
CA PHE A 27 0.94 -22.44 -7.67
C PHE A 27 0.91 -23.61 -6.69
N ARG A 28 1.98 -23.80 -5.90
CA ARG A 28 2.04 -24.86 -4.86
C ARG A 28 1.03 -24.66 -3.73
N ALA A 29 0.68 -23.41 -3.42
CA ALA A 29 -0.26 -23.07 -2.36
C ALA A 29 -1.72 -22.93 -2.84
N ALA A 30 -1.97 -22.93 -4.14
CA ALA A 30 -3.28 -22.64 -4.74
C ALA A 30 -4.38 -23.59 -4.24
N GLY A 31 -4.07 -24.89 -4.10
CA GLY A 31 -5.02 -25.88 -3.56
C GLY A 31 -5.40 -25.68 -2.08
N LYS A 32 -4.69 -24.81 -1.35
CA LYS A 32 -4.97 -24.47 0.05
C LYS A 32 -5.62 -23.09 0.19
N PHE A 33 -5.91 -22.40 -0.91
CA PHE A 33 -6.53 -21.08 -0.88
C PHE A 33 -7.99 -21.19 -0.42
N ARG A 34 -8.33 -20.53 0.70
CA ARG A 34 -9.63 -20.64 1.37
C ARG A 34 -10.64 -19.55 1.00
N ALA A 35 -10.31 -18.67 0.04
CA ALA A 35 -11.15 -17.56 -0.40
C ALA A 35 -11.58 -16.57 0.72
N GLU A 36 -10.80 -16.48 1.80
CA GLU A 36 -11.01 -15.50 2.89
C GLU A 36 -10.56 -14.07 2.50
N SER A 37 -9.93 -13.91 1.34
CA SER A 37 -9.55 -12.64 0.73
C SER A 37 -9.68 -12.73 -0.79
N GLN A 38 -9.59 -11.59 -1.50
CA GLN A 38 -9.44 -11.62 -2.95
C GLN A 38 -8.15 -12.37 -3.35
N VAL A 39 -8.17 -13.03 -4.50
CA VAL A 39 -6.99 -13.73 -5.05
C VAL A 39 -5.85 -12.74 -5.28
N THR A 40 -6.17 -11.51 -5.71
CA THR A 40 -5.20 -10.42 -5.90
C THR A 40 -4.50 -10.03 -4.60
N THR A 41 -5.25 -9.91 -3.50
CA THR A 41 -4.72 -9.66 -2.14
C THR A 41 -3.75 -10.77 -1.73
N TRP A 42 -4.14 -12.02 -1.95
CA TRP A 42 -3.31 -13.18 -1.63
C TRP A 42 -2.03 -13.23 -2.47
N LEU A 43 -2.11 -12.97 -3.77
CA LEU A 43 -0.94 -12.90 -4.66
C LEU A 43 -0.02 -11.73 -4.32
N HIS A 44 -0.56 -10.52 -4.04
CA HIS A 44 0.28 -9.39 -3.61
C HIS A 44 1.05 -9.71 -2.33
N ARG A 45 0.44 -10.40 -1.36
CA ARG A 45 1.15 -10.88 -0.18
C ARG A 45 2.32 -11.80 -0.53
N ILE A 46 2.13 -12.76 -1.43
CA ILE A 46 3.21 -13.69 -1.83
C ILE A 46 4.34 -12.93 -2.54
N VAL A 47 4.00 -12.06 -3.49
CA VAL A 47 4.98 -11.27 -4.26
C VAL A 47 5.78 -10.33 -3.36
N VAL A 48 5.11 -9.56 -2.50
CA VAL A 48 5.79 -8.62 -1.60
C VAL A 48 6.71 -9.35 -0.62
N ASN A 49 6.28 -10.49 -0.07
CA ASN A 49 7.14 -11.27 0.81
C ASN A 49 8.37 -11.83 0.09
N ALA A 50 8.22 -12.34 -1.14
CA ALA A 50 9.36 -12.79 -1.95
C ALA A 50 10.37 -11.64 -2.20
N CYS A 51 9.87 -10.43 -2.49
CA CYS A 51 10.71 -9.24 -2.66
C CYS A 51 11.45 -8.88 -1.36
N LEU A 52 10.75 -8.85 -0.23
CA LEU A 52 11.33 -8.52 1.07
C LEU A 52 12.36 -9.56 1.52
N ASP A 53 12.12 -10.84 1.25
CA ASP A 53 13.07 -11.91 1.55
C ASP A 53 14.34 -11.79 0.70
N ARG A 54 14.21 -11.38 -0.56
CA ARG A 54 15.36 -11.14 -1.43
C ARG A 54 16.20 -9.94 -0.99
N ILE A 55 15.54 -8.84 -0.61
CA ILE A 55 16.17 -7.69 0.03
C ILE A 55 16.99 -8.10 1.27
N ARG A 56 16.38 -8.88 2.17
CA ARG A 56 17.06 -9.38 3.39
C ARG A 56 18.26 -10.25 3.05
N ARG A 57 18.13 -11.16 2.07
CA ARG A 57 19.22 -12.02 1.60
C ARG A 57 20.40 -11.20 1.04
N LYS A 58 20.12 -10.17 0.25
CA LYS A 58 21.13 -9.26 -0.33
C LYS A 58 21.87 -8.47 0.74
N GLN A 59 21.16 -7.99 1.76
CA GLN A 59 21.79 -7.30 2.91
C GLN A 59 22.68 -8.24 3.74
N ALA A 60 22.30 -9.52 3.87
CA ALA A 60 23.07 -10.52 4.61
C ALA A 60 24.33 -11.02 3.87
N ARG A 61 24.37 -10.92 2.53
CA ARG A 61 25.52 -11.29 1.68
C ARG A 61 25.81 -10.17 0.68
N PRO A 62 26.60 -9.14 1.08
CA PRO A 62 26.99 -8.09 0.17
C PRO A 62 27.89 -8.68 -0.92
N THR A 63 27.39 -8.72 -2.15
CA THR A 63 28.19 -8.98 -3.34
C THR A 63 28.71 -7.66 -3.89
N VAL A 64 29.92 -7.65 -4.47
CA VAL A 64 30.45 -6.49 -5.18
C VAL A 64 29.68 -6.38 -6.51
N PRO A 65 28.93 -5.29 -6.76
CA PRO A 65 28.21 -5.13 -8.02
C PRO A 65 29.20 -4.88 -9.16
N LEU A 66 29.00 -5.53 -10.31
CA LEU A 66 29.47 -4.97 -11.59
C LEU A 66 28.61 -3.73 -11.89
N PRO A 67 29.18 -2.67 -12.51
CA PRO A 67 28.43 -1.44 -12.76
C PRO A 67 27.38 -1.69 -13.84
N GLU A 68 26.12 -1.84 -13.44
CA GLU A 68 24.99 -1.79 -14.35
C GLU A 68 24.41 -0.38 -14.42
N THR A 69 24.33 0.13 -15.64
CA THR A 69 23.68 1.39 -16.01
C THR A 69 22.36 1.03 -16.67
N GLY A 70 21.25 1.23 -15.96
CA GLY A 70 19.94 0.88 -16.48
C GLY A 70 18.83 1.75 -15.91
N GLU A 71 18.58 2.90 -16.55
CA GLU A 71 17.32 3.61 -16.41
C GLU A 71 16.23 2.80 -17.13
N TYR A 72 15.56 1.89 -16.42
CA TYR A 72 14.51 1.07 -17.01
C TYR A 72 13.14 1.67 -16.73
N ASN A 73 12.48 2.17 -17.76
CA ASN A 73 11.10 2.66 -17.72
C ASN A 73 10.10 1.51 -17.54
N GLU A 74 9.05 1.75 -16.76
CA GLU A 74 7.88 0.87 -16.65
C GLU A 74 7.22 0.73 -18.04
N PRO A 75 6.63 -0.42 -18.41
CA PRO A 75 5.71 -0.45 -19.55
C PRO A 75 4.53 0.48 -19.23
N ALA A 76 4.47 1.61 -19.94
CA ALA A 76 3.36 2.55 -19.84
C ALA A 76 2.04 1.82 -20.10
N ALA A 77 1.01 2.14 -19.32
CA ALA A 77 -0.34 1.76 -19.70
C ALA A 77 -0.65 2.40 -21.07
N PRO A 78 -1.36 1.72 -21.98
CA PRO A 78 -1.78 2.34 -23.24
C PRO A 78 -2.71 3.52 -22.92
N GLY A 79 -2.19 4.75 -22.95
CA GLY A 79 -2.97 5.96 -22.68
C GLY A 79 -2.22 7.14 -22.07
N ASP A 80 -1.05 6.94 -21.47
CA ASP A 80 -0.40 8.02 -20.71
C ASP A 80 0.18 9.12 -21.63
N SER A 81 -0.28 10.34 -21.41
CA SER A 81 0.29 11.57 -22.00
C SER A 81 1.75 11.77 -21.55
N MET A 82 2.53 12.56 -22.30
CA MET A 82 3.94 12.85 -21.92
C MET A 82 4.06 13.45 -20.51
N ALA A 83 3.08 14.27 -20.08
CA ALA A 83 3.06 14.89 -18.75
C ALA A 83 2.80 13.87 -17.63
N GLU A 84 1.93 12.88 -17.86
CA GLU A 84 1.68 11.79 -16.91
C GLU A 84 2.92 10.89 -16.76
N LYS A 85 3.65 10.66 -17.85
CA LYS A 85 4.92 9.92 -17.82
C LYS A 85 5.99 10.64 -17.01
N GLU A 86 6.14 11.95 -17.19
CA GLU A 86 7.10 12.76 -16.42
C GLU A 86 6.75 12.74 -14.93
N THR A 87 5.48 12.88 -14.58
CA THR A 87 5.00 12.79 -13.20
C THR A 87 5.25 11.41 -12.59
N SER A 88 4.97 10.34 -13.35
CA SER A 88 5.21 8.96 -12.91
C SER A 88 6.69 8.69 -12.64
N LEU A 89 7.59 9.22 -13.47
CA LEU A 89 9.04 9.14 -13.27
C LEU A 89 9.49 9.84 -11.98
N LEU A 90 8.96 11.04 -11.70
CA LEU A 90 9.27 11.78 -10.47
C LEU A 90 8.78 11.04 -9.23
N VAL A 91 7.55 10.53 -9.25
CA VAL A 91 6.97 9.73 -8.16
C VAL A 91 7.83 8.49 -7.91
N ARG A 92 8.25 7.80 -8.96
CA ARG A 92 9.11 6.62 -8.83
C ARG A 92 10.46 6.96 -8.20
N LYS A 93 11.15 8.00 -8.68
CA LYS A 93 12.43 8.44 -8.09
C LYS A 93 12.27 8.76 -6.60
N ALA A 94 11.19 9.42 -6.22
CA ALA A 94 10.91 9.71 -4.81
C ALA A 94 10.61 8.45 -3.97
N LEU A 95 9.92 7.45 -4.52
CA LEU A 95 9.70 6.16 -3.86
C LEU A 95 11.02 5.39 -3.67
N ASP A 96 11.93 5.50 -4.63
CA ASP A 96 13.24 4.83 -4.60
C ASP A 96 14.14 5.37 -3.48
N GLU A 97 13.98 6.64 -3.10
CA GLU A 97 14.69 7.27 -1.98
C GLU A 97 14.19 6.82 -0.60
N LEU A 98 13.01 6.19 -0.52
CA LEU A 98 12.48 5.71 0.75
C LEU A 98 13.25 4.47 1.24
N PRO A 99 13.54 4.38 2.55
CA PRO A 99 13.90 3.12 3.18
C PRO A 99 12.85 2.05 2.89
N GLU A 100 13.28 0.82 2.66
CA GLU A 100 12.41 -0.31 2.27
C GLU A 100 11.28 -0.54 3.28
N ASP A 101 11.58 -0.34 4.57
CA ASP A 101 10.63 -0.47 5.66
C ASP A 101 9.49 0.56 5.61
N GLN A 102 9.70 1.71 4.96
CA GLN A 102 8.69 2.74 4.71
C GLN A 102 8.03 2.56 3.34
N ARG A 103 8.79 2.12 2.33
CA ARG A 103 8.33 1.97 0.95
C ARG A 103 7.26 0.91 0.81
N ALA A 104 7.46 -0.29 1.35
CA ALA A 104 6.51 -1.40 1.19
C ALA A 104 5.11 -1.07 1.77
N PRO A 105 4.97 -0.50 2.99
CA PRO A 105 3.67 -0.02 3.48
C PRO A 105 3.04 1.08 2.61
N ILE A 106 3.83 2.00 2.05
CA ILE A 106 3.31 3.06 1.16
C ILE A 106 2.78 2.47 -0.14
N LEU A 107 3.53 1.56 -0.77
CA LEU A 107 3.08 0.89 -1.98
C LEU A 107 1.75 0.16 -1.74
N LEU A 108 1.64 -0.60 -0.66
CA LEU A 108 0.42 -1.36 -0.38
C LEU A 108 -0.78 -0.47 -0.05
N VAL A 109 -0.59 0.61 0.72
CA VAL A 109 -1.71 1.46 1.16
C VAL A 109 -2.05 2.54 0.14
N ASP A 110 -1.05 3.30 -0.32
CA ASP A 110 -1.26 4.52 -1.10
C ASP A 110 -1.28 4.26 -2.61
N VAL A 111 -0.63 3.19 -3.08
CA VAL A 111 -0.59 2.84 -4.52
C VAL A 111 -1.56 1.71 -4.86
N GLU A 112 -1.55 0.62 -4.08
CA GLU A 112 -2.41 -0.54 -4.32
C GLU A 112 -3.78 -0.42 -3.61
N GLY A 113 -3.95 0.55 -2.71
CA GLY A 113 -5.25 0.85 -2.08
C GLY A 113 -5.68 -0.08 -0.94
N TYR A 114 -4.77 -0.90 -0.39
CA TYR A 114 -5.10 -1.78 0.72
C TYR A 114 -5.32 -1.03 2.03
N SER A 115 -6.18 -1.58 2.89
CA SER A 115 -6.33 -1.06 4.24
C SER A 115 -5.06 -1.28 5.08
N VAL A 116 -4.92 -0.49 6.15
CA VAL A 116 -3.85 -0.66 7.13
C VAL A 116 -3.86 -2.06 7.74
N ALA A 117 -5.05 -2.60 8.03
CA ALA A 117 -5.21 -3.93 8.62
C ALA A 117 -4.77 -5.04 7.65
N GLU A 118 -5.13 -4.94 6.37
CA GLU A 118 -4.68 -5.89 5.34
C GLU A 118 -3.17 -5.81 5.16
N THR A 119 -2.63 -4.59 5.04
CA THR A 119 -1.19 -4.35 4.89
C THR A 119 -0.40 -4.95 6.07
N ALA A 120 -0.89 -4.77 7.30
CA ALA A 120 -0.31 -5.36 8.50
C ALA A 120 -0.24 -6.91 8.40
N LYS A 121 -1.33 -7.54 7.95
CA LYS A 121 -1.39 -8.99 7.71
C LYS A 121 -0.48 -9.44 6.58
N MET A 122 -0.33 -8.66 5.50
CA MET A 122 0.56 -9.00 4.40
C MET A 122 2.03 -8.98 4.82
N LEU A 123 2.43 -7.91 5.52
CA LEU A 123 3.81 -7.65 5.92
C LEU A 123 4.23 -8.35 7.22
N GLY A 124 3.29 -8.94 7.97
CA GLY A 124 3.56 -9.60 9.24
C GLY A 124 3.99 -8.64 10.36
N ILE A 125 3.44 -7.43 10.39
CA ILE A 125 3.77 -6.37 11.36
C ILE A 125 2.51 -5.78 11.99
N ALA A 126 2.62 -5.08 13.12
CA ALA A 126 1.48 -4.44 13.78
C ALA A 126 0.89 -3.27 12.96
N GLU A 127 -0.42 -3.04 13.06
CA GLU A 127 -1.10 -1.91 12.38
C GLU A 127 -0.50 -0.54 12.78
N GLY A 128 -0.12 -0.36 14.05
CA GLY A 128 0.57 0.85 14.51
C GLY A 128 1.90 1.06 13.78
N THR A 129 2.62 -0.03 13.49
CA THR A 129 3.88 -0.01 12.74
C THR A 129 3.65 0.41 11.29
N VAL A 130 2.59 -0.12 10.63
CA VAL A 130 2.16 0.33 9.29
C VAL A 130 1.87 1.83 9.30
N LYS A 131 1.00 2.30 10.21
CA LYS A 131 0.63 3.73 10.33
C LYS A 131 1.85 4.62 10.50
N SER A 132 2.77 4.24 11.40
CA SER A 132 3.97 5.04 11.68
C SER A 132 4.95 5.06 10.50
N ARG A 133 5.11 3.94 9.78
CA ARG A 133 5.97 3.86 8.58
C ARG A 133 5.39 4.66 7.42
N CYS A 134 4.09 4.54 7.15
CA CYS A 134 3.40 5.36 6.16
C CYS A 134 3.52 6.85 6.49
N ALA A 135 3.29 7.25 7.75
CA ALA A 135 3.41 8.66 8.15
C ALA A 135 4.82 9.22 7.90
N ARG A 136 5.87 8.49 8.30
CA ARG A 136 7.26 8.90 8.05
C ARG A 136 7.60 8.95 6.57
N GLY A 137 7.19 7.94 5.79
CA GLY A 137 7.46 7.90 4.37
C GLY A 137 6.72 9.00 3.61
N ARG A 138 5.44 9.26 3.91
CA ARG A 138 4.69 10.40 3.33
C ARG A 138 5.34 11.73 3.66
N GLY A 139 5.85 11.91 4.88
CA GLY A 139 6.60 13.11 5.26
C GLY A 139 7.88 13.32 4.43
N LYS A 140 8.55 12.24 4.00
CA LYS A 140 9.69 12.33 3.08
C LYS A 140 9.24 12.62 1.65
N LEU A 141 8.24 11.90 1.16
CA LEU A 141 7.68 12.11 -0.17
C LEU A 141 7.16 13.54 -0.35
N ALA A 142 6.50 14.11 0.67
CA ALA A 142 6.00 15.48 0.63
C ALA A 142 7.11 16.53 0.44
N LYS A 143 8.33 16.27 0.93
CA LYS A 143 9.48 17.17 0.72
C LYS A 143 9.99 17.11 -0.72
N VAL A 144 10.01 15.91 -1.31
CA VAL A 144 10.55 15.68 -2.67
C VAL A 144 9.52 16.07 -3.73
N LEU A 145 8.26 15.67 -3.54
CA LEU A 145 7.17 15.81 -4.51
C LEU A 145 6.27 17.03 -4.26
N GLY A 146 6.55 17.84 -3.23
CA GLY A 146 5.68 18.95 -2.83
C GLY A 146 5.47 20.00 -3.94
N HIS A 147 6.41 20.11 -4.87
CA HIS A 147 6.34 21.01 -6.03
C HIS A 147 5.35 20.56 -7.11
N LEU A 148 4.93 19.29 -7.11
CA LEU A 148 3.92 18.75 -8.03
C LEU A 148 2.49 19.05 -7.57
N ARG A 149 2.34 19.65 -6.39
CA ARG A 149 1.03 19.99 -5.82
C ARG A 149 0.45 21.16 -6.62
N ASN A 150 -0.45 20.83 -7.54
CA ASN A 150 -1.19 21.83 -8.31
C ASN A 150 -2.03 22.70 -7.35
N PRO A 151 -1.77 24.01 -7.20
CA PRO A 151 -2.47 24.85 -6.23
C PRO A 151 -3.96 25.06 -6.55
N ASP A 152 -4.40 24.78 -7.78
CA ASP A 152 -5.78 24.98 -8.24
C ASP A 152 -6.67 23.73 -8.14
N GLY A 153 -6.12 22.58 -7.74
CA GLY A 153 -6.88 21.35 -7.49
C GLY A 153 -7.36 21.30 -6.04
N GLY A 154 -8.62 21.70 -5.81
CA GLY A 154 -9.30 21.72 -4.51
C GLY A 154 -8.95 20.53 -3.61
N GLY A 155 -8.55 20.83 -2.39
CA GLY A 155 -8.06 19.85 -1.42
C GLY A 155 -9.13 18.84 -1.03
N ASP A 156 -8.89 17.58 -1.40
CA ASP A 156 -9.60 16.45 -0.83
C ASP A 156 -8.62 15.31 -0.50
N VAL A 157 -7.53 15.66 0.18
CA VAL A 157 -6.78 14.67 0.97
C VAL A 157 -7.60 14.48 2.25
N PRO A 158 -8.26 13.32 2.47
CA PRO A 158 -9.04 13.10 3.67
C PRO A 158 -8.04 12.95 4.81
N THR A 159 -7.77 14.07 5.47
CA THR A 159 -6.97 14.06 6.69
C THR A 159 -7.81 13.32 7.73
N ASN A 160 -7.18 12.41 8.47
CA ASN A 160 -7.81 11.47 9.41
C ASN A 160 -8.66 12.16 10.52
N GLU A 161 -8.70 13.49 10.57
CA GLU A 161 -9.58 14.29 11.42
C GLU A 161 -11.05 14.28 10.95
N SER A 162 -11.32 14.19 9.64
CA SER A 162 -12.69 14.21 9.11
C SER A 162 -13.49 12.95 9.48
N LYS A 163 -12.82 11.81 9.67
CA LYS A 163 -13.46 10.57 10.16
C LYS A 163 -13.84 10.63 11.65
N ARG A 164 -13.11 11.40 12.47
CA ARG A 164 -13.41 11.52 13.91
C ARG A 164 -14.66 12.34 14.20
N LYS A 165 -14.97 13.33 13.36
CA LYS A 165 -16.15 14.19 13.52
C LYS A 165 -17.46 13.50 13.10
N HIS A 166 -17.43 12.56 12.15
CA HIS A 166 -18.62 11.80 11.76
C HIS A 166 -19.00 10.71 12.78
N ALA A 167 -18.01 10.00 13.35
CA ALA A 167 -18.27 8.96 14.36
C ALA A 167 -18.92 9.51 15.64
N THR A 168 -18.53 10.72 16.07
CA THR A 168 -19.07 11.34 17.30
C THR A 168 -20.50 11.88 17.13
N SER A 169 -20.92 12.20 15.89
CA SER A 169 -22.29 12.65 15.61
C SER A 169 -23.32 11.53 15.50
N GLU A 170 -22.92 10.32 15.11
CA GLU A 170 -23.83 9.16 15.02
C GLU A 170 -24.06 8.50 16.39
N GLU A 171 -23.05 8.46 17.25
CA GLU A 171 -23.15 7.85 18.58
C GLU A 171 -24.07 8.66 19.52
N SER A 172 -24.12 9.99 19.35
CA SER A 172 -25.04 10.88 20.08
C SER A 172 -26.51 10.75 19.64
N ARG A 173 -26.78 10.29 18.41
CA ARG A 173 -28.16 10.08 17.90
C ARG A 173 -28.73 8.72 18.29
N SER A 174 -27.88 7.72 18.50
CA SER A 174 -28.29 6.37 18.94
C SER A 174 -28.74 6.33 20.41
N ALA A 175 -28.10 7.12 21.28
CA ALA A 175 -28.43 7.15 22.70
C ALA A 175 -29.78 7.80 23.05
N GLY A 176 -30.37 8.60 22.15
CA GLY A 176 -31.62 9.34 22.41
C GLY A 176 -32.93 8.58 22.12
N ARG A 177 -32.88 7.38 21.52
CA ARG A 177 -34.10 6.68 21.03
C ARG A 177 -34.58 5.52 21.92
N ALA A 178 -33.88 5.22 23.02
CA ALA A 178 -34.16 4.06 23.87
C ALA A 178 -34.98 4.33 25.15
N GLN A 179 -35.64 5.48 25.29
CA GLN A 179 -36.56 5.76 26.39
C GLN A 179 -37.95 6.11 25.86
N ARG A 180 -38.75 5.09 25.56
CA ARG A 180 -40.22 5.10 25.56
C ARG A 180 -40.70 3.65 25.45
N SER A 181 -40.81 2.99 26.61
CA SER A 181 -41.51 1.70 26.76
C SER A 181 -43.00 1.94 27.09
N PRO A 182 -43.87 0.93 26.94
CA PRO A 182 -45.29 1.08 26.62
C PRO A 182 -46.18 1.16 27.87
N GLY A 183 -47.19 2.05 27.81
CA GLY A 183 -48.26 2.15 28.78
C GLY A 183 -49.42 1.21 28.43
N ASN A 184 -49.58 0.20 29.27
CA ASN A 184 -50.69 -0.73 29.40
C ASN A 184 -52.05 -0.02 29.54
N GLY A 185 -53.15 -0.60 29.04
CA GLY A 185 -54.49 -0.04 29.20
C GLY A 185 -55.61 -0.97 28.71
N GLU A 186 -56.03 -1.88 29.59
CA GLU A 186 -57.26 -2.68 29.50
C GLU A 186 -58.53 -1.81 29.56
N GLY A 187 -59.62 -2.31 28.95
CA GLY A 187 -60.98 -2.22 29.52
C GLY A 187 -61.99 -1.33 28.77
N ARG A 188 -62.87 -1.95 27.95
CA ARG A 188 -64.26 -2.32 28.25
C ARG A 188 -65.03 -2.66 26.98
#